data_AF-A0A3L8CFI6-F1
#
_entry.id   AF-A0A3L8CFI6-F1
#
_cell.length_a   1.000
_cell.length_b   1.000
_cell.length_c   1.000
_cell.angle_alpha   90.00
_cell.angle_beta   90.00
_cell.angle_gamma   90.00
#
_symmetry.space_group_name_H-M   'P 1'
#
loop_
_entity.id
_entity.type
_entity.pdbx_description
1 polymer ?
#
loop_
_entity_poly.entity_id
_entity_poly.type
_entity_poly.pdbx_seq_one_letter_code
_entity_poly.pdbx_strand_id
1 'polypeptide(L)'
;MSPSFDVVELATTYANKSAQDILKLAFAEFGDELWISFSGAEDVVLVDMAWKLNKNVKVFSLDTGRLHPETYRFIDQVREHYKIDIELVSPDYTKLEPFVKEKGLFSFYRDGHGECCGIRKIEPLRRKLSTVR
;
A
#
# COMPACT_ATOMS: atom_id res chain seq x y z
N MET A 1 17.97 5.82 11.67
CA MET A 1 19.36 5.64 11.21
C MET A 1 19.27 5.49 9.71
N SER A 2 20.02 6.29 8.94
CA SER A 2 20.05 6.09 7.48
C SER A 2 20.54 4.67 7.18
N PRO A 3 19.94 3.94 6.23
CA PRO A 3 20.38 2.60 5.92
C PRO A 3 21.86 2.59 5.52
N SER A 4 22.59 1.56 5.92
CA SER A 4 24.03 1.42 5.67
C SER A 4 24.37 1.03 4.22
N PHE A 5 23.38 0.96 3.33
CA PHE A 5 23.52 0.40 2.00
C PHE A 5 23.42 1.43 0.88
N ASP A 6 24.15 1.18 -0.20
CA ASP A 6 24.09 1.97 -1.42
C ASP A 6 22.89 1.52 -2.27
N VAL A 7 21.90 2.41 -2.39
CA VAL A 7 20.66 2.16 -3.15
C VAL A 7 20.94 1.94 -4.63
N VAL A 8 21.89 2.66 -5.22
CA VAL A 8 22.19 2.59 -6.66
C VAL A 8 22.90 1.27 -6.97
N GLU A 9 23.84 0.87 -6.12
CA GLU A 9 24.54 -0.41 -6.24
C GLU A 9 23.56 -1.60 -6.08
N LEU A 10 22.70 -1.56 -5.04
CA LEU A 10 21.72 -2.62 -4.82
C LEU A 10 20.71 -2.70 -5.96
N ALA A 11 20.18 -1.57 -6.44
CA ALA A 11 19.25 -1.56 -7.57
C ALA A 11 19.88 -2.19 -8.83
N THR A 12 21.17 -1.91 -9.09
CA THR A 12 21.90 -2.48 -10.23
C THR A 12 22.09 -3.99 -10.05
N THR A 13 22.52 -4.42 -8.86
CA THR A 13 22.77 -5.83 -8.54
C THR A 13 21.50 -6.69 -8.61
N TYR A 14 20.37 -6.12 -8.20
CA TYR A 14 19.09 -6.85 -8.09
C TYR A 14 18.18 -6.70 -9.31
N ALA A 15 18.57 -5.92 -10.33
CA ALA A 15 17.75 -5.66 -11.53
C ALA A 15 17.27 -6.93 -12.26
N ASN A 16 18.08 -8.00 -12.25
CA ASN A 16 17.78 -9.28 -12.92
C ASN A 16 17.52 -10.43 -11.92
N LYS A 17 17.34 -10.12 -10.63
CA LYS A 17 17.04 -11.13 -9.61
C LYS A 17 15.53 -11.41 -9.57
N SER A 18 15.18 -12.56 -8.99
CA SER A 18 13.77 -12.90 -8.79
C SER A 18 13.10 -11.95 -7.79
N ALA A 19 11.78 -11.78 -7.89
CA ALA A 19 11.02 -10.99 -6.93
C ALA A 19 11.21 -11.50 -5.48
N GLN A 20 11.32 -12.81 -5.29
CA GLN A 20 11.58 -13.41 -3.99
C GLN A 20 12.97 -13.06 -3.44
N ASP A 21 13.99 -12.94 -4.29
CA ASP A 21 15.32 -12.52 -3.83
C ASP A 21 15.37 -11.03 -3.46
N ILE A 22 14.63 -10.19 -4.19
CA ILE A 22 14.45 -8.78 -3.82
C ILE A 22 13.74 -8.66 -2.46
N LEU A 23 12.68 -9.46 -2.23
CA LEU A 23 12.00 -9.49 -0.94
C LEU A 23 12.88 -10.02 0.19
N LYS A 24 13.71 -11.04 -0.05
CA LYS A 24 14.68 -11.53 0.95
C LYS A 24 15.65 -10.42 1.35
N LEU A 25 16.17 -9.65 0.38
CA LEU A 25 17.01 -8.49 0.67
C LEU A 25 16.24 -7.47 1.52
N ALA A 26 15.04 -7.08 1.10
CA ALA A 26 14.25 -6.10 1.83
C ALA A 26 13.95 -6.55 3.27
N PHE A 27 13.61 -7.81 3.50
CA PHE A 27 13.43 -8.35 4.85
C PHE A 27 14.74 -8.46 5.64
N ALA A 28 15.88 -8.70 4.99
CA ALA A 28 17.17 -8.70 5.67
C ALA A 28 17.56 -7.30 6.18
N GLU A 29 17.27 -6.26 5.39
CA GLU A 29 17.61 -4.87 5.73
C GLU A 29 16.61 -4.22 6.70
N PHE A 30 15.32 -4.45 6.51
CA PHE A 30 14.25 -3.75 7.24
C PHE A 30 13.50 -4.63 8.24
N GLY A 31 13.67 -5.96 8.19
CA GLY A 31 13.00 -6.89 9.09
C GLY A 31 11.48 -6.70 9.11
N ASP A 32 10.91 -6.66 10.31
CA ASP A 32 9.48 -6.46 10.55
C ASP A 32 9.03 -4.99 10.38
N GLU A 33 9.94 -4.06 10.08
CA GLU A 33 9.57 -2.67 9.73
C GLU A 33 9.25 -2.52 8.23
N LEU A 34 9.48 -3.55 7.41
CA LEU A 34 9.05 -3.56 6.01
C LEU A 34 7.51 -3.69 5.91
N TRP A 35 6.89 -2.72 5.23
CA TRP A 35 5.46 -2.75 4.90
C TRP A 35 5.22 -3.07 3.43
N ILE A 36 4.25 -3.94 3.18
CA ILE A 36 3.74 -4.22 1.83
C ILE A 36 2.47 -3.41 1.60
N SER A 37 2.45 -2.65 0.51
CA SER A 37 1.23 -1.99 0.02
C SER A 37 0.44 -2.98 -0.84
N PHE A 38 -0.80 -3.28 -0.45
CA PHE A 38 -1.70 -4.17 -1.19
C PHE A 38 -2.95 -3.41 -1.63
N SER A 39 -3.24 -3.41 -2.92
CA SER A 39 -4.36 -2.67 -3.53
C SER A 39 -5.67 -3.46 -3.61
N GLY A 40 -5.65 -4.76 -3.30
CA GLY A 40 -6.80 -5.64 -3.51
C GLY A 40 -6.94 -6.10 -4.97
N ALA A 41 -5.83 -6.26 -5.69
CA ALA A 41 -5.81 -6.70 -7.09
C ALA A 41 -4.76 -7.82 -7.31
N GLU A 42 -4.11 -7.87 -8.47
CA GLU A 42 -3.11 -8.88 -8.82
C GLU A 42 -1.84 -8.81 -7.96
N ASP A 43 -1.60 -7.68 -7.29
CA ASP A 43 -0.54 -7.50 -6.33
C ASP A 43 -0.70 -8.37 -5.06
N VAL A 44 -1.75 -9.19 -4.98
CA VAL A 44 -1.83 -10.33 -4.05
C VAL A 44 -0.64 -11.30 -4.21
N VAL A 45 -0.02 -11.38 -5.40
CA VAL A 45 1.19 -12.18 -5.61
C VAL A 45 2.34 -11.66 -4.75
N LEU A 46 2.46 -10.34 -4.58
CA LEU A 46 3.45 -9.72 -3.69
C LEU A 46 3.18 -10.10 -2.22
N VAL A 47 1.90 -10.08 -1.82
CA VAL A 47 1.48 -10.50 -0.47
C VAL A 47 1.84 -11.98 -0.23
N ASP A 48 1.52 -12.88 -1.16
CA ASP A 48 1.83 -14.31 -1.07
C ASP A 48 3.34 -14.55 -0.93
N MET A 49 4.15 -13.93 -1.79
CA MET A 49 5.61 -14.07 -1.75
C MET A 49 6.19 -13.54 -0.44
N ALA A 50 5.74 -12.36 0.00
CA ALA A 50 6.23 -11.73 1.23
C ALA A 50 5.83 -12.55 2.46
N TRP A 51 4.58 -13.03 2.53
CA TRP A 51 4.09 -13.87 3.61
C TRP A 51 4.77 -15.25 3.68
N LYS A 52 5.17 -15.82 2.54
CA LYS A 52 5.97 -17.05 2.50
C LYS A 52 7.35 -16.87 3.12
N LEU A 53 7.93 -15.68 3.02
CA LEU A 53 9.24 -15.33 3.59
C LEU A 53 9.14 -14.88 5.06
N ASN A 54 8.12 -14.10 5.41
CA ASN A 54 7.89 -13.61 6.76
C ASN A 54 6.40 -13.71 7.14
N LYS A 55 6.07 -14.56 8.12
CA LYS A 55 4.69 -14.77 8.60
C LYS A 55 4.13 -13.57 9.37
N ASN A 56 4.99 -12.66 9.82
CA ASN A 56 4.63 -11.44 10.52
C ASN A 56 4.64 -10.21 9.59
N VAL A 57 4.64 -10.42 8.26
CA VAL A 57 4.68 -9.32 7.29
C VAL A 57 3.57 -8.30 7.57
N LYS A 58 3.95 -7.02 7.65
CA LYS A 58 3.02 -5.91 7.81
C LYS A 58 2.47 -5.51 6.44
N VAL A 59 1.15 -5.45 6.31
CA VAL A 59 0.46 -5.14 5.06
C VAL A 59 -0.54 -4.03 5.29
N PHE A 60 -0.63 -3.07 4.37
CA PHE A 60 -1.68 -2.05 4.40
C PHE A 60 -2.36 -1.92 3.03
N SER A 61 -3.61 -1.46 3.06
CA SER A 61 -4.40 -1.14 1.88
C SER A 61 -4.98 0.26 2.00
N LEU A 62 -4.95 1.02 0.89
CA LEU A 62 -5.57 2.35 0.83
C LEU A 62 -7.05 2.21 0.49
N ASP A 63 -7.90 2.28 1.51
CA ASP A 63 -9.33 2.32 1.32
C ASP A 63 -9.77 3.74 0.94
N THR A 64 -9.93 4.01 -0.35
CA THR A 64 -10.39 5.32 -0.83
C THR A 64 -11.84 5.67 -0.45
N GLY A 65 -12.58 4.74 0.16
CA GLY A 65 -14.02 4.81 0.42
C GLY A 65 -14.88 4.61 -0.83
N ARG A 66 -14.26 4.29 -1.97
CA ARG A 66 -14.91 4.15 -3.30
C ARG A 66 -14.41 2.94 -4.08
N LEU A 67 -13.80 1.97 -3.39
CA LEU A 67 -13.40 0.70 -4.00
C LEU A 67 -14.62 -0.11 -4.40
N HIS A 68 -14.44 -1.05 -5.32
CA HIS A 68 -15.47 -2.00 -5.68
C HIS A 68 -15.83 -2.87 -4.44
N PRO A 69 -17.10 -3.23 -4.25
CA PRO A 69 -17.49 -4.21 -3.22
C PRO A 69 -16.69 -5.52 -3.31
N GLU A 70 -16.35 -5.95 -4.53
CA GLU A 70 -15.48 -7.09 -4.83
C GLU A 70 -14.09 -6.92 -4.19
N THR A 71 -13.52 -5.73 -4.28
CA THR A 71 -12.20 -5.42 -3.71
C THR A 71 -12.23 -5.51 -2.19
N TYR A 72 -13.26 -5.00 -1.52
CA TYR A 72 -13.39 -5.15 -0.06
C TYR A 72 -13.47 -6.62 0.35
N ARG A 73 -14.30 -7.41 -0.33
CA ARG A 73 -14.40 -8.86 -0.07
C ARG A 73 -13.07 -9.57 -0.30
N PHE A 74 -12.34 -9.17 -1.34
CA PHE A 74 -11.06 -9.79 -1.65
C PHE A 74 -9.97 -9.42 -0.65
N ILE A 75 -9.90 -8.16 -0.21
CA ILE A 75 -8.98 -7.74 0.86
C ILE A 75 -9.25 -8.56 2.13
N ASP A 76 -10.51 -8.73 2.51
CA ASP A 76 -10.88 -9.51 3.68
C ASP A 76 -10.59 -11.01 3.51
N GLN A 77 -10.83 -11.56 2.31
CA GLN A 77 -10.45 -12.93 1.97
C GLN A 77 -8.93 -13.15 2.11
N VAL A 78 -8.10 -12.19 1.68
CA VAL A 78 -6.63 -12.26 1.84
C VAL A 78 -6.24 -12.17 3.32
N ARG A 79 -6.86 -11.27 4.10
CA ARG A 79 -6.70 -11.19 5.56
C ARG A 79 -6.98 -12.54 6.21
N GLU A 80 -8.11 -13.16 5.89
CA GLU A 80 -8.53 -14.43 6.47
C GLU A 80 -7.67 -15.61 6.02
N HIS A 81 -7.24 -15.63 4.75
CA HIS A 81 -6.45 -16.72 4.18
C HIS A 81 -5.04 -16.78 4.78
N TYR A 82 -4.34 -15.64 4.82
CA TYR A 82 -2.96 -15.55 5.31
C TYR A 82 -2.87 -15.26 6.81
N LYS A 83 -4.00 -14.96 7.47
CA LYS A 83 -4.07 -14.54 8.89
C LYS A 83 -3.21 -13.29 9.17
N ILE A 84 -3.27 -12.33 8.25
CA ILE A 84 -2.57 -11.04 8.34
C ILE A 84 -3.57 -9.97 8.77
N ASP A 85 -3.25 -9.18 9.80
CA ASP A 85 -4.02 -7.98 10.12
C ASP A 85 -3.70 -6.86 9.11
N ILE A 86 -4.40 -6.86 7.98
CA ILE A 86 -4.23 -5.85 6.93
C ILE A 86 -4.76 -4.50 7.44
N GLU A 87 -3.89 -3.50 7.52
CA GLU A 87 -4.27 -2.15 7.94
C GLU A 87 -4.99 -1.41 6.82
N LEU A 88 -6.25 -1.02 7.05
CA LEU A 88 -7.01 -0.18 6.12
C LEU A 88 -6.78 1.30 6.43
N VAL A 89 -6.28 2.05 5.45
CA VAL A 89 -6.01 3.48 5.59
C VAL A 89 -7.05 4.29 4.81
N SER A 90 -7.98 4.92 5.52
CA SER A 90 -9.07 5.72 4.94
C SER A 90 -8.69 7.21 4.79
N PRO A 91 -9.36 7.97 3.90
CA PRO A 91 -9.16 9.41 3.72
C PRO A 91 -9.45 10.21 4.98
N ASP A 92 -8.75 11.33 5.14
CA ASP A 92 -9.07 12.32 6.18
C ASP A 92 -10.40 13.02 5.85
N TYR A 93 -11.39 12.86 6.73
CA TYR A 93 -12.72 13.45 6.55
C TYR A 93 -12.66 14.98 6.46
N THR A 94 -11.73 15.62 7.18
CA THR A 94 -11.61 17.09 7.21
C THR A 94 -11.23 17.67 5.85
N LYS A 95 -10.60 16.86 4.99
CA LYS A 95 -10.25 17.21 3.60
C LYS A 95 -11.31 16.72 2.62
N LEU A 96 -11.87 15.54 2.87
CA LEU A 96 -12.81 14.90 1.96
C LEU A 96 -14.19 15.57 1.94
N GLU A 97 -14.73 15.91 3.11
CA GLU A 97 -16.06 16.53 3.25
C GLU A 97 -16.20 17.85 2.49
N PRO A 98 -15.31 18.86 2.67
CA PRO A 98 -15.44 20.12 1.93
C PRO A 98 -15.30 19.92 0.41
N PHE A 99 -14.38 19.06 -0.03
CA PHE A 99 -14.22 18.72 -1.44
C PHE A 99 -15.49 18.12 -2.06
N VAL A 100 -16.12 17.16 -1.39
CA VAL A 100 -17.38 16.55 -1.86
C VAL A 100 -18.53 17.56 -1.80
N LYS A 101 -18.59 18.40 -0.77
CA LYS A 101 -19.62 19.45 -0.63
C LYS A 101 -19.56 20.46 -1.78
N GLU A 102 -18.37 20.83 -2.20
CA GLU A 102 -18.16 21.80 -3.28
C GLU A 102 -18.32 21.17 -4.68
N LYS A 103 -17.66 20.03 -4.93
CA LYS A 103 -17.52 19.48 -6.28
C LYS A 103 -18.35 18.22 -6.56
N GLY A 104 -19.05 17.72 -5.55
CA GLY A 104 -19.84 16.49 -5.62
C GLY A 104 -19.00 15.21 -5.59
N LEU A 105 -19.66 14.06 -5.80
CA LEU A 105 -19.04 12.73 -5.67
C LEU A 105 -18.26 12.26 -6.91
N PHE A 106 -18.29 13.02 -8.00
CA PHE A 106 -17.84 12.60 -9.34
C PHE A 106 -17.09 13.70 -10.13
N SER A 107 -16.51 14.68 -9.43
CA SER A 107 -15.75 15.78 -10.06
C SER A 107 -14.64 15.31 -11.00
N PHE A 108 -14.03 14.17 -10.69
CA PHE A 108 -12.96 13.54 -11.46
C PHE A 108 -13.32 13.18 -12.91
N TYR A 109 -14.60 13.11 -13.28
CA TYR A 109 -14.99 12.94 -14.68
C TYR A 109 -14.81 14.20 -15.53
N ARG A 110 -14.79 15.38 -14.90
CA ARG A 110 -14.64 16.67 -15.58
C ARG A 110 -13.28 17.31 -15.31
N ASP A 111 -12.82 17.23 -14.06
CA ASP A 111 -11.62 17.94 -13.59
C ASP A 111 -10.36 17.05 -13.63
N GLY A 112 -10.53 15.77 -14.01
CA GLY A 112 -9.51 14.74 -13.88
C GLY A 112 -9.37 14.21 -12.45
N HIS A 113 -8.69 13.07 -12.31
CA HIS A 113 -8.63 12.35 -11.03
C HIS A 113 -7.65 12.95 -10.01
N GLY A 114 -6.80 13.89 -10.40
CA GLY A 114 -5.65 14.35 -9.59
C GLY A 114 -6.02 14.81 -8.19
N GLU A 115 -7.02 15.69 -8.05
CA GLU A 115 -7.48 16.19 -6.75
C GLU A 115 -8.17 15.09 -5.91
N CYS A 116 -9.07 14.33 -6.53
CA CYS A 116 -9.76 13.22 -5.87
C CYS A 116 -8.78 12.15 -5.35
N CYS A 117 -7.82 11.73 -6.18
CA CYS A 117 -6.76 10.81 -5.78
C CYS A 117 -5.81 11.46 -4.77
N GLY A 118 -5.54 12.75 -4.89
CA GLY A 118 -4.79 13.53 -3.92
C GLY A 118 -5.34 13.37 -2.51
N ILE A 119 -6.65 13.57 -2.35
CA ILE A 119 -7.35 13.49 -1.07
C ILE A 119 -7.59 12.04 -0.64
N ARG A 120 -8.07 11.17 -1.53
CA ARG A 120 -8.51 9.82 -1.17
C ARG A 120 -7.40 8.77 -1.12
N LYS A 121 -6.26 9.01 -1.78
CA LYS A 121 -5.17 8.03 -1.94
C LYS A 121 -3.82 8.58 -1.50
N ILE A 122 -3.39 9.72 -2.05
CA ILE A 122 -2.03 10.22 -1.86
C ILE A 122 -1.83 10.78 -0.45
N GLU A 123 -2.78 11.55 0.05
CA GLU A 123 -2.77 12.06 1.42
C GLU A 123 -2.72 10.95 2.48
N PRO A 124 -3.64 9.95 2.49
CA PRO A 124 -3.58 8.86 3.45
C PRO A 124 -2.32 8.01 3.30
N LEU A 125 -1.81 7.81 2.07
CA LEU A 125 -0.52 7.13 1.85
C LEU A 125 0.64 7.87 2.52
N ARG A 126 0.74 9.20 2.32
CA ARG A 126 1.81 10.00 2.96
C ARG A 126 1.72 9.93 4.47
N ARG A 127 0.51 10.01 5.03
CA ARG A 127 0.29 9.85 6.47
C ARG A 127 0.76 8.47 6.93
N LYS A 128 0.39 7.38 6.23
CA LYS A 128 0.86 6.03 6.58
C LYS A 128 2.38 5.92 6.52
N LEU A 129 3.01 6.32 5.42
CA LEU A 129 4.46 6.22 5.25
C LEU A 129 5.25 7.05 6.28
N SER A 130 4.69 8.17 6.77
CA SER A 130 5.33 8.92 7.86
C SER A 130 5.36 8.20 9.21
N THR A 131 4.57 7.13 9.37
CA THR A 131 4.59 6.27 10.57
C THR A 131 5.51 5.05 10.42
N VAL A 132 5.95 4.75 9.19
CA VAL A 132 6.90 3.67 8.89
C VAL A 132 8.31 4.19 9.17
N ARG A 133 9.13 3.37 9.84
CA ARG A 133 10.48 3.75 10.28
C ARG A 133 11.57 3.06 9.50
#